data_AF-A0A822GJN6-F1
#
_entry.id   AF-A0A822GJN6-F1
#
_cell.length_a   1.000
_cell.length_b   1.000
_cell.length_c   1.000
_cell.angle_alpha   90.00
_cell.angle_beta   90.00
_cell.angle_gamma   90.00
#
_symmetry.space_group_name_H-M   'P 1'
#
loop_
_entity.id
_entity.type
_entity.pdbx_description
1 polymer ?
#
loop_
_entity_poly.entity_id
_entity_poly.type
_entity_poly.pdbx_seq_one_letter_code
_entity_poly.pdbx_strand_id
1 'polypeptide(L)'
;IYGVKKFHQYLADRSFELNTDHQPLLAIFNPTKGVPVATANRLQKWAIYLMGYNYNIRYKPTRSHANADALSRLPVGYDNSFIDNDAEPINYIQTQLIEQWPLKPTEIALATTHDNILKL
;
A
#
# COMPACT_ATOMS: atom_id res chain seq x y z
N ILE A 1 1.61 -0.57 -7.64
CA ILE A 1 1.17 -1.94 -8.03
C ILE A 1 0.00 -1.93 -8.98
N TYR A 2 -1.11 -1.26 -8.66
CA TYR A 2 -2.29 -1.16 -9.54
C TYR A 2 -1.94 -0.88 -11.01
N GLY A 3 -1.09 0.13 -11.28
CA GLY A 3 -0.66 0.44 -12.65
C GLY A 3 -0.01 -0.74 -13.37
N VAL A 4 0.89 -1.47 -12.70
CA VAL A 4 1.55 -2.66 -13.30
C VAL A 4 0.54 -3.78 -13.56
N LYS A 5 -0.39 -4.03 -12.63
CA LYS A 5 -1.48 -5.00 -12.83
C LYS A 5 -2.36 -4.62 -14.03
N LYS A 6 -2.77 -3.34 -14.12
CA LYS A 6 -3.65 -2.82 -15.17
C LYS A 6 -2.99 -2.87 -16.56
N PHE A 7 -1.71 -2.55 -16.63
CA PHE A 7 -0.96 -2.53 -17.88
C PHE A 7 -0.17 -3.83 -18.13
N HIS A 8 -0.54 -4.94 -17.47
CA HIS A 8 0.16 -6.23 -17.60
C HIS A 8 0.39 -6.63 -19.06
N GLN A 9 -0.64 -6.54 -19.90
CA GLN A 9 -0.56 -6.89 -21.33
C GLN A 9 0.50 -6.10 -22.11
N TYR A 10 0.85 -4.89 -21.65
CA TYR A 10 1.85 -4.02 -22.28
C TYR A 10 3.23 -4.15 -21.65
N LEU A 11 3.30 -4.56 -20.38
CA LEU A 11 4.52 -4.61 -19.58
C LEU A 11 5.12 -6.01 -19.49
N ALA A 12 4.31 -7.05 -19.66
CA ALA A 12 4.76 -8.43 -19.66
C ALA A 12 5.89 -8.62 -20.69
N ASP A 13 6.96 -9.26 -20.25
CA ASP A 13 8.16 -9.55 -21.04
C ASP A 13 8.89 -8.34 -21.65
N ARG A 14 8.56 -7.11 -21.22
CA ARG A 14 9.23 -5.89 -21.66
C ARG A 14 10.00 -5.22 -20.53
N SER A 15 11.13 -4.61 -20.88
CA SER A 15 11.86 -3.74 -19.98
C SER A 15 11.19 -2.37 -19.91
N PHE A 16 10.89 -1.90 -18.71
CA PHE A 16 10.29 -0.57 -18.51
C PHE A 16 10.84 0.15 -17.28
N GLU A 17 10.46 1.42 -17.15
CA GLU A 17 10.83 2.25 -16.01
C GLU A 17 9.64 2.49 -15.10
N LEU A 18 9.80 2.15 -13.82
CA LEU A 18 8.81 2.40 -12.79
C LEU A 18 9.19 3.69 -12.04
N ASN A 19 8.51 4.79 -12.36
CA ASN A 19 8.76 6.07 -11.70
C ASN A 19 7.87 6.22 -10.46
N THR A 20 8.45 6.61 -9.33
CA THR A 20 7.74 6.88 -8.07
C THR A 20 8.26 8.16 -7.42
N ASP A 21 7.39 8.91 -6.76
CA ASP A 21 7.76 10.03 -5.90
C ASP A 21 8.08 9.61 -4.45
N HIS A 22 8.22 8.30 -4.19
CA HIS A 22 8.47 7.77 -2.85
C HIS A 22 9.83 7.08 -2.74
N GLN A 23 10.82 7.78 -2.17
CA GLN A 23 12.20 7.28 -2.06
C GLN A 23 12.33 5.91 -1.37
N PRO A 24 11.67 5.63 -0.22
CA PRO A 24 11.77 4.31 0.40
C PRO A 24 11.31 3.13 -0.47
N LEU A 25 10.40 3.35 -1.42
CA LEU A 25 9.94 2.27 -2.31
C LEU A 25 11.04 1.83 -3.28
N LEU A 26 12.04 2.69 -3.55
CA LEU A 26 13.22 2.30 -4.33
C LEU A 26 13.99 1.18 -3.67
N ALA A 27 14.06 1.15 -2.33
CA ALA A 27 14.77 0.11 -1.61
C ALA A 27 13.97 -1.18 -1.54
N ILE A 28 12.66 -1.08 -1.34
CA ILE A 28 11.76 -2.23 -1.17
C ILE A 28 11.49 -2.95 -2.51
N PHE A 29 11.30 -2.19 -3.59
CA PHE A 29 11.01 -2.70 -4.92
C PHE A 29 12.23 -2.66 -5.84
N ASN A 30 13.44 -2.73 -5.28
CA ASN A 30 14.61 -2.90 -6.13
C ASN A 30 14.69 -4.36 -6.61
N PRO A 31 14.70 -4.65 -7.92
CA PRO A 31 14.78 -6.03 -8.41
C PRO A 31 16.13 -6.71 -8.08
N THR A 32 17.18 -5.92 -7.82
CA THR A 32 18.52 -6.44 -7.51
C THR A 32 18.77 -6.66 -6.01
N LYS A 33 17.90 -6.13 -5.14
CA LYS A 33 18.08 -6.20 -3.68
C LYS A 33 16.96 -7.03 -3.07
N GLY A 34 17.28 -7.77 -2.00
CA GLY A 34 16.27 -8.46 -1.21
C GLY A 34 15.34 -7.48 -0.49
N VAL A 35 14.08 -7.90 -0.29
CA VAL A 35 13.09 -7.13 0.48
C VAL A 35 13.53 -7.11 1.96
N PRO A 36 13.66 -5.94 2.61
CA PRO A 36 14.04 -5.86 4.02
C PRO A 36 13.06 -6.63 4.93
N VAL A 37 13.58 -7.31 5.97
CA VAL A 37 12.76 -8.12 6.89
C VAL A 37 11.68 -7.29 7.60
N ALA A 38 11.98 -6.04 7.96
CA ALA A 38 11.06 -5.11 8.61
C ALA A 38 9.98 -4.52 7.67
N THR A 39 9.92 -4.97 6.41
CA THR A 39 8.92 -4.49 5.43
C THR A 39 7.54 -5.00 5.80
N ALA A 40 6.52 -4.14 5.78
CA ALA A 40 5.13 -4.54 6.01
C ALA A 40 4.69 -5.66 5.05
N ASN A 41 3.90 -6.63 5.53
CA ASN A 41 3.48 -7.81 4.75
C ASN A 41 2.86 -7.44 3.38
N ARG A 42 2.05 -6.38 3.34
CA ARG A 42 1.46 -5.86 2.09
C ARG A 42 2.52 -5.45 1.07
N LEU A 43 3.57 -4.76 1.50
CA LEU A 43 4.68 -4.36 0.63
C LEU A 43 5.53 -5.56 0.20
N GLN A 44 5.70 -6.57 1.05
CA GLN A 44 6.39 -7.81 0.67
C GLN A 44 5.64 -8.55 -0.45
N LYS A 45 4.32 -8.72 -0.33
CA LYS A 45 3.47 -9.34 -1.37
C LYS A 45 3.61 -8.60 -2.71
N TRP A 46 3.60 -7.28 -2.64
CA TRP A 46 3.77 -6.42 -3.81
C TRP A 46 5.15 -6.53 -4.44
N ALA A 47 6.21 -6.62 -3.64
CA ALA A 47 7.57 -6.84 -4.13
C ALA A 47 7.67 -8.18 -4.86
N ILE A 48 7.12 -9.25 -4.29
CA ILE A 48 7.07 -10.58 -4.92
C ILE A 48 6.34 -10.53 -6.26
N TYR A 49 5.19 -9.84 -6.34
CA TYR A 49 4.46 -9.66 -7.59
C TYR A 49 5.32 -8.94 -8.65
N LEU A 50 6.04 -7.89 -8.24
CA LEU A 50 6.91 -7.15 -9.15
C LEU A 50 8.13 -7.94 -9.60
N MET A 51 8.61 -8.94 -8.85
CA MET A 51 9.73 -9.80 -9.27
C MET A 51 9.45 -10.55 -10.59
N GLY A 52 8.19 -10.71 -10.99
CA GLY A 52 7.82 -11.28 -12.28
C GLY A 52 7.99 -10.34 -13.48
N TYR A 53 8.47 -9.10 -13.28
CA TYR A 53 8.63 -8.10 -14.33
C TYR A 53 10.08 -7.62 -14.45
N ASN A 54 10.46 -7.24 -15.66
CA ASN A 54 11.75 -6.60 -15.92
C ASN A 54 11.59 -5.08 -15.89
N TYR A 55 11.99 -4.43 -14.80
CA TYR A 55 11.87 -2.99 -14.65
C TYR A 55 13.06 -2.36 -13.94
N ASN A 56 13.24 -1.05 -14.17
CA ASN A 56 14.11 -0.20 -13.36
C ASN A 56 13.27 0.80 -12.58
N ILE A 57 13.40 0.83 -11.26
CA ILE A 57 12.65 1.77 -10.41
C ILE A 57 13.44 3.07 -10.20
N ARG A 58 12.80 4.22 -10.44
CA ARG A 58 13.43 5.54 -10.33
C ARG A 58 12.60 6.49 -9.49
N TYR A 59 13.29 7.29 -8.68
CA TYR A 59 12.66 8.36 -7.93
C TYR A 59 12.48 9.58 -8.83
N LYS A 60 11.28 10.14 -8.81
CA LYS A 60 10.93 11.37 -9.51
C LYS A 60 10.33 12.35 -8.49
N PRO A 61 10.94 13.53 -8.26
CA PRO A 61 10.42 14.51 -7.31
C PRO A 61 8.97 14.89 -7.62
N THR A 62 8.15 15.08 -6.59
CA THR A 62 6.71 15.37 -6.70
C THR A 62 6.42 16.54 -7.65
N ARG A 63 7.23 17.61 -7.62
CA ARG A 63 7.09 18.77 -8.54
C ARG A 63 7.18 18.37 -10.02
N SER A 64 7.99 17.37 -10.34
CA SER A 64 8.16 16.84 -11.69
C SER A 64 7.22 15.67 -12.00
N HIS A 65 6.42 15.22 -11.02
CA HIS A 65 5.46 14.13 -11.12
C HIS A 65 3.99 14.63 -11.13
N ALA A 66 3.80 15.92 -11.42
CA ALA A 66 2.51 16.61 -11.36
C ALA A 66 1.41 15.97 -12.22
N ASN A 67 1.78 15.35 -13.34
CA ASN A 67 0.85 14.61 -14.19
C ASN A 67 0.22 13.41 -13.46
N ALA A 68 1.04 12.59 -12.80
CA ALA A 68 0.54 11.44 -12.04
C ALA A 68 -0.23 11.90 -10.79
N ASP A 69 0.27 12.92 -10.09
CA ASP A 69 -0.39 13.48 -8.92
C ASP A 69 -1.80 14.02 -9.27
N ALA A 70 -1.90 14.83 -10.33
CA ALA A 70 -3.19 15.35 -10.80
C ALA A 70 -4.15 14.22 -11.17
N LEU A 71 -3.73 13.26 -12.01
CA LEU A 71 -4.58 12.14 -12.42
C LEU A 71 -5.02 11.26 -11.25
N SER A 72 -4.18 11.11 -10.21
CA SER A 72 -4.51 10.34 -9.01
C SER A 72 -5.52 11.03 -8.09
N ARG A 73 -5.62 12.36 -8.17
CA ARG A 73 -6.51 13.20 -7.34
C ARG A 73 -7.78 13.64 -8.05
N LEU A 74 -7.89 13.44 -9.36
CA LEU A 74 -9.09 13.82 -10.09
C LEU A 74 -10.30 13.09 -9.49
N PRO A 75 -11.37 13.82 -9.15
CA PRO A 75 -12.58 13.21 -8.61
C PRO A 75 -13.22 12.36 -9.70
N VAL A 76 -12.96 11.07 -9.64
CA VAL A 76 -13.75 10.07 -10.33
C VAL A 76 -14.82 9.65 -9.33
N GLY A 77 -16.08 9.52 -9.77
CA GLY A 77 -17.16 9.02 -8.91
C GLY A 77 -16.79 7.69 -8.24
N TYR A 78 -17.61 7.24 -7.29
CA TYR A 78 -17.32 6.02 -6.53
C TYR A 78 -17.09 4.82 -7.47
N ASP A 79 -15.85 4.34 -7.53
CA ASP A 79 -15.47 3.19 -8.33
C ASP A 79 -15.41 1.95 -7.44
N ASN A 80 -16.50 1.17 -7.46
CA ASN A 80 -16.60 -0.11 -6.76
C ASN A 80 -15.53 -1.12 -7.17
N SER A 81 -14.91 -0.95 -8.35
CA SER A 81 -13.83 -1.84 -8.82
C SER A 81 -12.45 -1.50 -8.27
N PHE A 82 -12.32 -0.32 -7.64
CA PHE A 82 -11.07 0.16 -7.04
C PHE A 82 -10.84 -0.32 -5.61
N ILE A 83 -11.79 -1.07 -5.04
CA ILE A 83 -11.62 -1.73 -3.74
C ILE A 83 -10.43 -2.68 -3.87
N ASP A 84 -9.41 -2.43 -3.05
CA ASP A 84 -8.20 -3.26 -2.99
C ASP A 84 -8.56 -4.63 -2.42
N ASN A 85 -9.05 -5.54 -3.28
CA ASN A 85 -9.39 -6.91 -2.91
C ASN A 85 -8.20 -7.67 -2.29
N ASP A 86 -6.96 -7.21 -2.53
CA ASP A 86 -5.76 -7.79 -1.88
C ASP A 86 -5.75 -7.51 -0.36
N ALA A 87 -6.46 -6.48 0.11
CA ALA A 87 -6.58 -6.12 1.51
C ALA A 87 -7.74 -6.84 2.22
N GLU A 88 -8.75 -7.37 1.50
CA GLU A 88 -9.89 -8.07 2.11
C GLU A 88 -9.49 -9.23 3.03
N PRO A 89 -8.62 -10.18 2.63
CA PRO A 89 -8.24 -11.27 3.53
C PRO A 89 -7.41 -10.80 4.73
N ILE A 90 -6.60 -9.74 4.58
CA ILE A 90 -5.84 -9.16 5.72
C ILE A 90 -6.81 -8.45 6.67
N ASN A 91 -7.73 -7.65 6.13
CA ASN A 91 -8.77 -6.97 6.90
C ASN A 91 -9.64 -7.97 7.63
N TYR A 92 -10.03 -9.08 6.99
CA TYR A 92 -10.82 -10.16 7.58
C TYR A 92 -10.08 -10.84 8.74
N ILE A 93 -8.82 -11.22 8.57
CA ILE A 93 -8.03 -11.81 9.68
C ILE A 93 -7.89 -10.81 10.82
N GLN A 94 -7.65 -9.54 10.52
CA GLN A 94 -7.50 -8.50 11.52
C GLN A 94 -8.81 -8.23 12.27
N THR A 95 -9.97 -8.20 11.60
CA THR A 95 -11.28 -8.06 12.26
C THR A 95 -11.63 -9.27 13.11
N GLN A 96 -11.37 -10.50 12.63
CA GLN A 96 -11.58 -11.72 13.41
C GLN A 96 -10.71 -11.75 14.67
N LEU A 97 -9.47 -11.25 14.60
CA LEU A 97 -8.58 -11.14 15.77
C LEU A 97 -9.04 -10.04 16.75
N ILE A 98 -9.62 -8.95 16.27
CA ILE A 98 -10.18 -7.88 17.11
C ILE A 98 -11.36 -8.41 17.95
N GLU A 99 -12.18 -9.32 17.41
CA GLU A 99 -13.25 -9.96 18.19
C GLU A 99 -12.71 -10.83 19.34
N GLN A 100 -11.50 -11.37 19.18
CA GLN A 100 -10.82 -12.20 20.17
C GLN A 100 -9.90 -11.40 21.10
N TRP A 101 -9.81 -10.08 20.94
CA TRP A 101 -8.97 -9.27 21.81
C TRP A 101 -9.53 -9.23 23.23
N PRO A 102 -8.65 -9.34 24.24
CA PRO A 102 -9.05 -9.29 25.64
C PRO A 102 -9.54 -7.89 26.07
N LEU A 103 -9.29 -6.87 25.25
CA LEU A 103 -9.69 -5.48 25.47
C LEU A 103 -10.36 -4.93 24.21
N LYS A 104 -11.61 -4.50 24.34
CA LYS A 104 -12.39 -3.95 23.22
C LYS A 104 -12.24 -2.44 23.14
N PRO A 105 -12.30 -1.84 21.93
CA PRO A 105 -12.25 -0.39 21.77
C PRO A 105 -13.31 0.37 22.60
N THR A 106 -14.47 -0.24 22.82
CA THR A 106 -15.55 0.31 23.66
C THR A 106 -15.16 0.41 25.14
N GLU A 107 -14.43 -0.59 25.65
CA GLU A 107 -13.97 -0.62 27.05
C GLU A 107 -12.87 0.42 27.26
N ILE A 108 -11.95 0.54 26.30
CA ILE A 108 -10.94 1.59 26.29
C ILE A 108 -11.60 2.96 26.28
N ALA A 109 -12.56 3.20 25.37
CA ALA A 109 -13.26 4.48 25.28
C ALA A 109 -13.96 4.85 26.61
N LEU A 110 -14.65 3.90 27.25
CA LEU A 110 -15.28 4.11 28.55
C LEU A 110 -14.24 4.41 29.64
N ALA A 111 -13.14 3.66 29.71
CA ALA A 111 -12.08 3.90 30.68
C ALA A 111 -11.43 5.28 30.47
N THR A 112 -11.18 5.69 29.22
CA THR A 112 -10.62 7.00 28.86
C THR A 112 -11.53 8.15 29.31
N THR A 113 -12.86 8.00 29.31
CA THR A 113 -13.76 9.05 29.84
C THR A 113 -13.61 9.30 31.35
N HIS A 114 -13.03 8.36 32.08
CA HIS A 114 -12.81 8.46 33.53
C HIS A 114 -11.35 8.80 33.87
N ASP A 115 -10.48 8.88 32.87
CA ASP A 115 -9.07 9.24 33.03
C ASP A 115 -8.91 10.76 32.97
N ASN A 116 -8.42 11.38 34.04
CA ASN A 116 -8.24 12.83 34.12
C ASN A 116 -7.12 13.38 33.22
N ILE A 117 -6.23 12.53 32.70
CA ILE A 117 -5.12 12.95 31.82
C ILE A 117 -5.51 12.79 30.34
N LEU A 118 -6.26 11.74 30.02
CA LEU A 118 -6.60 11.38 28.64
C LEU A 118 -8.03 11.79 28.22
N LYS A 119 -8.81 12.39 29.12
CA LYS A 119 -10.12 12.98 28.79
C LYS A 119 -9.92 14.09 27.73
N LEU A 120 -10.51 13.89 26.55
CA LEU A 120 -10.70 14.95 25.56
C LEU A 120 -11.81 15.92 26.00
#